data_AF-A0AA95IX08-F1
#
_entry.id   AF-A0AA95IX08-F1
#
_cell.length_a   1.000
_cell.length_b   1.000
_cell.length_c   1.000
_cell.angle_alpha   90.00
_cell.angle_beta   90.00
_cell.angle_gamma   90.00
#
_symmetry.space_group_name_H-M   'P 1'
#
loop_
_entity.id
_entity.type
_entity.pdbx_description
1 polymer ?
#
loop_
_entity_poly.entity_id
_entity_poly.type
_entity_poly.pdbx_seq_one_letter_code
_entity_poly.pdbx_strand_id
1 'polypeptide(L)'
;MTNDQIKELALAYGFKLKEQSDGTMDLNPYVYDFARALILNRDETLFYFISKYRDQMNLQRNDVKQAIDHCLDIIQEKSTEVENRLIGSEYD
;
A
#
# COMPACT_ATOMS: atom_id res chain seq x y z
N MET A 1 -0.04 -15.56 -13.07
CA MET A 1 0.79 -16.52 -13.83
C MET A 1 -0.12 -17.62 -14.37
N THR A 2 -0.02 -17.98 -15.64
CA THR A 2 -0.84 -19.06 -16.26
C THR A 2 -0.21 -20.43 -16.03
N ASN A 3 -0.95 -21.52 -16.27
CA ASN A 3 -0.40 -22.88 -16.19
C ASN A 3 0.77 -23.08 -17.15
N ASP A 4 0.71 -22.53 -18.38
CA ASP A 4 1.81 -22.65 -19.34
C ASP A 4 3.10 -21.99 -18.82
N GLN A 5 2.98 -20.81 -18.22
CA GLN A 5 4.12 -20.12 -17.58
C GLN A 5 4.68 -20.90 -16.39
N ILE A 6 3.80 -21.48 -15.56
CA ILE A 6 4.21 -22.35 -14.45
C ILE A 6 4.95 -23.57 -15.00
N LYS A 7 4.45 -24.16 -16.09
CA LYS A 7 5.00 -25.36 -16.71
C LYS A 7 6.37 -25.12 -17.30
N GLU A 8 6.52 -24.05 -18.08
CA GLU A 8 7.81 -23.63 -18.65
C GLU A 8 8.86 -23.43 -17.56
N LEU A 9 8.51 -22.68 -16.50
CA LEU A 9 9.40 -22.42 -15.38
C LEU A 9 9.80 -23.71 -14.66
N ALA A 10 8.84 -24.55 -14.29
CA ALA A 10 9.12 -25.80 -13.58
C ALA A 10 10.05 -26.72 -14.38
N LEU A 11 9.84 -26.84 -15.69
CA LEU A 11 10.70 -27.62 -16.58
C LEU A 11 12.12 -27.04 -16.64
N ALA A 12 12.26 -25.70 -16.72
CA ALA A 12 13.56 -25.03 -16.70
C ALA A 12 14.37 -25.30 -15.41
N TYR A 13 13.68 -25.58 -14.29
CA TYR A 13 14.29 -25.93 -13.00
C TYR A 13 14.27 -27.44 -12.68
N GLY A 14 14.12 -28.30 -13.70
CA GLY A 14 14.36 -29.74 -13.57
C GLY A 14 13.17 -30.58 -13.12
N PHE A 15 11.97 -29.98 -13.04
CA PHE A 15 10.74 -30.78 -12.94
C PHE A 15 10.54 -31.56 -14.23
N LYS A 16 9.81 -32.68 -14.14
CA LYS A 16 9.58 -33.58 -15.28
C LYS A 16 8.09 -33.81 -15.45
N LEU A 17 7.68 -33.95 -16.71
CA LEU A 17 6.34 -34.40 -17.06
C LEU A 17 6.15 -35.85 -16.62
N LYS A 18 4.93 -36.18 -16.21
CA LYS A 18 4.46 -37.50 -15.83
C LYS A 18 3.13 -37.79 -16.52
N GLU A 19 2.85 -39.06 -16.71
CA GLU A 19 1.55 -39.50 -17.22
C GLU A 19 0.46 -39.21 -16.18
N GLN A 20 -0.62 -38.58 -16.63
CA GLN A 20 -1.80 -38.26 -15.83
C GLN A 20 -2.83 -39.39 -15.91
N SER A 21 -3.91 -39.31 -15.12
CA SER A 21 -4.96 -40.36 -15.10
C SER A 21 -5.69 -40.53 -16.43
N ASP A 22 -5.65 -39.53 -17.31
CA ASP A 22 -6.20 -39.56 -18.66
C ASP A 22 -5.18 -40.00 -19.74
N GLY A 23 -3.97 -40.38 -19.33
CA GLY A 23 -2.87 -40.79 -20.22
C GLY A 23 -2.07 -39.64 -20.83
N THR A 24 -2.40 -38.39 -20.52
CA THR A 24 -1.65 -37.23 -21.02
C THR A 24 -0.33 -37.02 -20.26
N MET A 25 0.65 -36.38 -20.88
CA MET A 25 1.92 -36.02 -20.23
C MET A 25 1.89 -34.58 -19.72
N ASP A 26 1.88 -34.41 -18.41
CA ASP A 26 1.87 -33.10 -17.77
C ASP A 26 2.67 -33.08 -16.45
N LEU A 27 2.88 -31.90 -15.87
CA LEU A 27 3.30 -31.79 -14.49
C LEU A 27 2.19 -32.30 -13.57
N ASN A 28 2.59 -32.86 -12.42
CA ASN A 28 1.61 -33.22 -11.40
C ASN A 28 0.76 -32.01 -10.98
N PRO A 29 -0.56 -32.15 -10.80
CA PRO A 29 -1.47 -31.05 -10.47
C PRO A 29 -1.02 -30.18 -9.28
N TYR A 30 -0.42 -30.81 -8.25
CA TYR A 30 0.06 -30.11 -7.07
C TYR A 30 1.14 -29.05 -7.36
N VAL A 31 1.87 -29.14 -8.48
CA VAL A 31 2.88 -28.15 -8.87
C VAL A 31 2.18 -26.83 -9.22
N TYR A 32 1.06 -26.90 -9.93
CA TYR A 32 0.24 -25.74 -10.26
C TYR A 32 -0.43 -25.15 -9.01
N ASP A 33 -0.95 -26.02 -8.13
CA ASP A 33 -1.55 -25.59 -6.87
C ASP A 33 -0.54 -24.89 -5.97
N PHE A 34 0.67 -25.45 -5.86
CA PHE A 34 1.77 -24.85 -5.12
C PHE A 34 2.16 -23.48 -5.68
N ALA A 35 2.33 -23.36 -7.00
CA ALA A 35 2.64 -22.08 -7.63
C ALA A 35 1.54 -21.03 -7.41
N ARG A 36 0.26 -21.42 -7.49
CA ARG A 36 -0.88 -20.54 -7.17
C ARG A 36 -0.85 -20.09 -5.70
N ALA A 37 -0.60 -21.02 -4.78
CA ALA A 37 -0.52 -20.69 -3.35
C ALA A 37 0.61 -19.68 -3.05
N LEU A 38 1.78 -19.82 -3.69
CA LEU A 38 2.87 -18.85 -3.56
C LEU A 38 2.48 -17.46 -4.07
N ILE A 39 1.77 -17.38 -5.19
CA ILE A 39 1.30 -16.10 -5.76
C ILE A 39 0.29 -15.44 -4.82
N LEU A 40 -0.71 -16.19 -4.34
CA LEU A 40 -1.72 -15.67 -3.42
C LEU A 40 -1.11 -15.17 -2.10
N ASN A 41 -0.19 -15.95 -1.50
CA ASN A 41 0.52 -15.53 -0.29
C ASN A 41 1.37 -14.26 -0.52
N ARG A 42 1.96 -14.12 -1.71
CA ARG A 42 2.73 -12.93 -2.08
C ARG A 42 1.82 -11.70 -2.21
N ASP A 43 0.63 -11.86 -2.77
CA ASP A 43 -0.35 -10.78 -2.92
C ASP A 43 -0.88 -10.31 -1.56
N GLU A 44 -1.17 -11.23 -0.62
CA GLU A 44 -1.56 -10.85 0.75
C GLU A 44 -0.44 -10.08 1.47
N THR A 45 0.80 -10.54 1.31
CA THR A 45 1.97 -9.88 1.90
C THR A 45 2.17 -8.48 1.33
N LEU A 46 2.09 -8.34 -0.01
CA LEU A 46 2.24 -7.05 -0.68
C LEU A 46 1.09 -6.11 -0.32
N PHE A 47 -0.14 -6.62 -0.24
CA PHE A 47 -1.30 -5.87 0.20
C PHE A 47 -1.12 -5.36 1.63
N TYR A 48 -0.66 -6.21 2.56
CA TYR A 48 -0.34 -5.81 3.94
C TYR A 48 0.69 -4.68 3.99
N PHE A 49 1.79 -4.79 3.24
CA PHE A 49 2.79 -3.72 3.19
C PHE A 49 2.22 -2.43 2.60
N ILE A 50 1.50 -2.49 1.48
CA ILE A 50 0.91 -1.31 0.83
C ILE A 50 -0.08 -0.60 1.76
N SER A 51 -0.95 -1.37 2.43
CA SER A 51 -1.92 -0.81 3.37
C SER A 51 -1.22 -0.19 4.59
N LYS A 52 -0.24 -0.88 5.18
CA LYS A 52 0.57 -0.34 6.28
C LYS A 52 1.27 0.97 5.92
N TYR A 53 1.95 1.04 4.78
CA TYR A 53 2.62 2.28 4.34
C TYR A 53 1.63 3.41 4.04
N ARG A 54 0.48 3.09 3.45
CA ARG A 54 -0.61 4.05 3.21
C ARG A 54 -1.11 4.66 4.53
N ASP A 55 -1.37 3.83 5.53
CA ASP A 55 -1.86 4.28 6.83
C ASP A 55 -0.83 5.15 7.56
N GLN A 56 0.45 4.79 7.49
CA GLN A 56 1.54 5.61 8.03
C GLN A 56 1.63 6.98 7.35
N MET A 57 1.52 7.05 6.02
CA MET A 57 1.52 8.34 5.31
C MET A 57 0.28 9.18 5.62
N ASN A 58 -0.88 8.55 5.81
CA ASN A 58 -2.10 9.26 6.21
C ASN A 58 -1.98 9.86 7.61
N LEU A 59 -1.38 9.14 8.56
CA LEU A 59 -1.09 9.66 9.90
C LEU A 59 -0.19 10.91 9.83
N GLN A 60 0.94 10.83 9.11
CA GLN A 60 1.83 11.98 8.95
C GLN A 60 1.14 13.19 8.29
N ARG A 61 0.29 12.97 7.30
CA ARG A 61 -0.49 14.06 6.68
C ARG A 61 -1.45 14.71 7.66
N ASN A 62 -2.09 13.94 8.52
CA ASN A 62 -2.99 14.47 9.54
C ASN A 62 -2.24 15.29 10.58
N ASP A 63 -1.07 14.83 11.03
CA ASP A 63 -0.23 15.57 11.99
C ASP A 63 0.22 16.92 11.39
N VAL A 64 0.67 16.91 10.13
CA VAL A 64 1.06 18.14 9.42
C VAL A 64 -0.13 19.07 9.23
N LYS A 65 -1.30 18.54 8.85
CA LYS A 65 -2.53 19.33 8.72
C LYS A 65 -2.91 19.97 10.05
N GLN A 66 -2.86 19.22 11.15
CA GLN A 66 -3.17 19.73 12.48
C GLN A 66 -2.21 20.84 12.91
N ALA A 67 -0.91 20.70 12.62
CA ALA A 67 0.08 21.74 12.89
C ALA A 67 -0.18 23.02 12.07
N ILE A 68 -0.57 22.87 10.80
CA ILE A 68 -0.95 24.01 9.94
C ILE A 68 -2.20 24.70 10.48
N ASP A 69 -3.24 23.94 10.80
CA ASP A 69 -4.49 24.47 11.35
C ASP A 69 -4.20 25.28 12.64
N HIS A 70 -3.35 24.74 13.54
CA HIS A 70 -2.94 25.44 14.75
C HIS A 70 -2.17 26.74 14.50
N CYS A 71 -1.25 26.75 13.53
CA CYS A 71 -0.54 27.97 13.15
C CYS A 71 -1.48 29.03 12.56
N LEU A 72 -2.49 28.63 11.79
CA LEU A 72 -3.48 29.54 11.24
C LEU A 72 -4.33 30.19 12.34
N ASP A 73 -4.74 29.42 13.35
CA ASP A 73 -5.47 29.95 14.52
C ASP A 73 -4.64 31.03 15.24
N ILE A 74 -3.35 30.77 15.50
CA ILE A 74 -2.44 31.76 16.13
C ILE A 74 -2.30 33.01 15.27
N ILE A 75 -2.14 32.86 13.95
CA ILE A 75 -1.99 34.01 13.03
C ILE A 75 -3.26 34.86 13.04
N GLN A 76 -4.43 34.23 13.05
CA GLN A 76 -5.72 34.93 13.13
C GLN A 76 -5.86 35.69 14.45
N GLU A 77 -5.58 35.04 15.58
CA GLU A 77 -5.60 35.69 16.90
C GLU A 77 -4.68 36.92 16.93
N LYS A 78 -3.45 36.79 16.44
CA LYS A 78 -2.48 37.91 16.40
C LYS A 78 -2.91 39.03 15.46
N SER A 79 -3.51 38.70 14.33
CA SER A 79 -4.04 39.71 13.40
C SER A 79 -5.15 40.51 14.06
N THR A 80 -6.09 39.84 14.74
CA THR A 80 -7.17 40.49 15.49
C THR A 80 -6.65 41.35 16.64
N GLU A 81 -5.63 40.90 17.39
CA GLU A 81 -4.98 41.72 18.42
C GLU A 81 -4.39 43.02 17.83
N VAL A 82 -3.71 42.93 16.68
CA VAL A 82 -3.12 44.10 16.00
C VAL A 82 -4.19 45.06 15.51
N GLU A 83 -5.25 44.54 14.87
CA GLU A 83 -6.39 45.35 14.42
C GLU A 83 -7.04 46.12 15.58
N ASN A 84 -7.30 45.44 16.70
CA ASN A 84 -7.86 46.06 17.90
C ASN A 84 -6.95 47.14 18.49
N ARG A 85 -5.63 46.94 18.48
CA ARG A 85 -4.65 47.94 18.94
C ARG A 85 -4.60 49.18 18.05
N LEU A 86 -4.72 49.01 16.73
CA LEU A 86 -4.75 50.12 15.77
C LEU A 86 -6.00 50.98 15.96
N ILE A 87 -7.18 50.35 16.07
CA ILE A 87 -8.45 51.05 16.31
C ILE A 87 -8.44 51.78 17.66
N GLY A 88 -7.91 51.15 18.72
CA GLY A 88 -7.80 51.78 20.04
C GLY A 88 -6.88 53.00 20.09
N SER A 89 -5.88 53.08 19.20
CA SER A 89 -4.94 54.21 19.13
C SER A 89 -5.41 55.41 18.32
N GLU A 90 -6.54 55.31 17.62
CA GLU A 90 -7.12 56.43 16.85
C GLU A 90 -8.08 57.32 17.68
N TYR A 91 -8.37 56.95 18.93
CA TYR A 91 -9.32 57.64 19.81
C TYR A 91 -8.72 58.17 21.13
N ASP A 92 -7.39 58.09 21.31
CA ASP A 92 -6.61 58.74 22.39
C ASP A 92 -5.84 59.96 21.84
#